data_AF-A0A558DCQ9-F1
#
_entry.id   AF-A0A558DCQ9-F1
#
_cell.length_a   1.000
_cell.length_b   1.000
_cell.length_c   1.000
_cell.angle_alpha   90.00
_cell.angle_beta   90.00
_cell.angle_gamma   90.00
#
_symmetry.space_group_name_H-M   'P 1'
#
loop_
_entity.id
_entity.type
_entity.pdbx_description
1 polymer ?
#
loop_
_entity_poly.entity_id
_entity_poly.type
_entity_poly.pdbx_seq_one_letter_code
_entity_poly.pdbx_strand_id
1 'polypeptide(L)'
;MATPDWASALTPVLDPAAAQQAQILASSAAYARNASGANQQTLSLGLRWDPDPQMSLKVQWDHVRIDTNGGRLWSNATLDSGHANVMSVALDFIF
;
A
#
# COMPACT_ATOMS: atom_id res chain seq x y z
N MET A 1 1.13 8.19 10.01
CA MET A 1 0.94 9.36 10.88
C MET A 1 0.43 8.88 12.23
N ALA A 2 0.99 9.39 13.32
CA ALA A 2 0.52 9.09 14.68
C ALA A 2 -0.79 9.82 14.97
N THR A 3 -1.68 9.18 15.72
CA THR A 3 -2.91 9.81 16.18
C THR A 3 -2.60 10.83 17.29
N PRO A 4 -3.07 12.08 17.19
CA PRO A 4 -2.99 13.04 18.29
C PRO A 4 -3.80 12.60 19.51
N ASP A 5 -3.37 13.01 20.72
CA ASP A 5 -4.17 12.86 21.94
C ASP A 5 -5.08 14.08 22.15
N TRP A 6 -6.23 14.06 21.51
CA TRP A 6 -7.27 15.08 21.64
C TRP A 6 -8.15 14.89 22.87
N ALA A 7 -8.29 13.66 23.37
CA ALA A 7 -9.07 13.42 24.59
C ALA A 7 -8.51 14.23 25.76
N SER A 8 -7.20 14.11 26.03
CA SER A 8 -6.55 14.86 27.11
C SER A 8 -6.58 16.37 26.87
N ALA A 9 -6.40 16.80 25.62
CA ALA A 9 -6.37 18.22 25.26
C ALA A 9 -7.75 18.91 25.35
N LEU A 10 -8.83 18.19 25.07
CA LEU A 10 -10.18 18.76 24.98
C LEU A 10 -11.02 18.57 26.23
N THR A 11 -10.70 17.64 27.12
CA THR A 11 -11.41 17.42 28.40
C THR A 11 -11.57 18.69 29.26
N PRO A 12 -10.64 19.66 29.29
CA PRO A 12 -10.82 20.89 30.07
C PRO A 12 -11.86 21.86 29.48
N VAL A 13 -12.21 21.71 28.20
CA VAL A 13 -13.07 22.66 27.45
C VAL A 13 -14.39 22.00 27.02
N LEU A 14 -14.39 20.68 26.84
CA LEU A 14 -15.54 19.85 26.46
C LEU A 14 -15.84 18.84 27.58
N ASP A 15 -17.09 18.38 27.64
CA ASP A 15 -17.45 17.23 28.46
C ASP A 15 -16.60 15.99 28.07
N PRO A 16 -16.23 15.09 29.02
CA PRO A 16 -15.42 13.90 28.74
C PRO A 16 -15.95 13.02 27.59
N ALA A 17 -17.27 12.90 27.45
CA ALA A 17 -17.86 12.13 26.35
C ALA A 17 -17.59 12.78 24.98
N ALA A 18 -17.67 14.12 24.90
CA ALA A 18 -17.36 14.87 23.69
C ALA A 18 -15.86 14.83 23.34
N ALA A 19 -14.99 14.92 24.35
CA ALA A 19 -13.54 14.76 24.15
C ALA A 19 -13.18 13.35 23.61
N GLN A 20 -13.85 12.31 24.09
CA GLN A 20 -13.67 10.94 23.59
C GLN A 20 -14.16 10.78 22.14
N GLN A 21 -15.27 11.41 21.78
CA GLN A 21 -15.77 11.39 20.39
C GLN A 21 -14.80 12.07 19.43
N ALA A 22 -14.19 13.18 19.83
CA ALA A 22 -13.12 13.82 19.07
C ALA A 22 -11.90 12.90 18.90
N GLN A 23 -11.52 12.15 19.94
CA GLN A 23 -10.43 11.16 19.86
C GLN A 23 -10.73 10.02 18.87
N ILE A 24 -11.96 9.54 18.83
CA ILE A 24 -12.40 8.52 17.86
C ILE A 24 -12.31 9.07 16.43
N LEU A 25 -12.73 10.32 16.23
CA LEU A 25 -12.60 10.98 14.93
C LEU A 25 -11.12 11.13 14.52
N ALA A 26 -10.25 11.56 15.44
CA ALA A 26 -8.82 11.65 15.19
C ALA A 26 -8.22 10.29 14.79
N SER A 27 -8.58 9.23 15.53
CA SER A 27 -8.08 7.87 15.32
C SER A 27 -8.53 7.32 13.97
N SER A 28 -9.81 7.49 13.63
CA SER A 28 -10.36 7.03 12.35
C SER A 28 -9.78 7.82 11.17
N ALA A 29 -9.61 9.14 11.29
CA ALA A 29 -8.96 9.96 10.28
C ALA A 29 -7.48 9.58 10.07
N ALA A 30 -6.74 9.35 11.15
CA ALA A 30 -5.35 8.90 11.09
C ALA A 30 -5.24 7.53 10.43
N TYR A 31 -6.12 6.58 10.79
CA TYR A 31 -6.18 5.26 10.17
C TYR A 31 -6.50 5.37 8.67
N ALA A 32 -7.56 6.10 8.30
CA ALA A 32 -7.95 6.27 6.89
C ALA A 32 -6.82 6.90 6.07
N ARG A 33 -6.13 7.91 6.63
CA ARG A 33 -4.98 8.52 5.98
C ARG A 33 -3.83 7.53 5.80
N ASN A 34 -3.51 6.75 6.83
CA ASN A 34 -2.44 5.76 6.77
C ASN A 34 -2.76 4.63 5.79
N ALA A 35 -4.00 4.12 5.80
CA ALA A 35 -4.45 3.08 4.88
C ALA A 35 -4.49 3.56 3.41
N SER A 36 -4.50 4.88 3.18
CA SER A 36 -4.50 5.45 1.83
C SER A 36 -3.11 5.53 1.17
N GLY A 37 -2.03 5.24 1.90
CA GLY A 37 -0.67 5.36 1.39
C GLY A 37 -0.25 4.24 0.43
N ALA A 38 0.53 4.60 -0.59
CA ALA A 38 1.09 3.68 -1.60
C ALA A 38 2.62 3.83 -1.69
N ASN A 39 3.28 3.95 -0.55
CA ASN A 39 4.74 4.06 -0.48
C ASN A 39 5.38 2.67 -0.60
N GLN A 40 5.87 2.34 -1.79
CA GLN A 40 6.50 1.07 -2.10
C GLN A 40 7.55 1.24 -3.19
N GLN A 41 8.53 0.34 -3.23
CA GLN A 41 9.60 0.30 -4.23
C GLN A 41 9.62 -1.08 -4.87
N THR A 42 9.82 -1.12 -6.18
CA THR A 42 9.84 -2.38 -6.94
C THR A 42 11.17 -2.55 -7.64
N LEU A 43 11.78 -3.73 -7.48
CA LEU A 43 12.88 -4.20 -8.30
C LEU A 43 12.34 -5.20 -9.32
N SER A 44 12.57 -4.94 -10.60
CA SER A 44 12.06 -5.77 -11.70
C SER A 44 13.20 -6.39 -12.49
N LEU A 45 13.10 -7.69 -12.76
CA LEU A 45 13.98 -8.42 -13.68
C LEU A 45 13.13 -9.04 -14.78
N GLY A 46 13.47 -8.74 -16.03
CA GLY A 46 12.74 -9.21 -17.20
C GLY A 46 13.63 -9.91 -18.21
N LEU A 47 13.10 -10.98 -18.81
CA LEU A 47 13.65 -11.68 -19.96
C LEU A 47 12.65 -11.59 -21.11
N ARG A 48 13.13 -11.21 -22.29
CA ARG A 48 12.41 -11.34 -23.54
C ARG A 48 13.16 -12.31 -24.45
N TRP A 49 12.42 -13.24 -25.03
CA TRP A 49 12.92 -14.18 -26.03
C TRP A 49 12.00 -14.15 -27.24
N ASP A 50 12.58 -13.98 -28.42
CA ASP A 50 11.88 -14.00 -29.70
C ASP A 50 12.21 -15.33 -30.42
N PRO A 51 11.50 -16.44 -30.13
CA PRO A 51 11.77 -17.74 -30.74
C PRO A 51 11.38 -17.80 -32.22
N ASP A 52 10.48 -16.92 -32.68
CA ASP A 52 10.03 -16.79 -34.07
C ASP A 52 9.88 -15.30 -34.40
N PRO A 53 10.12 -14.85 -35.65
CA PRO A 53 9.94 -13.44 -36.02
C PRO A 53 8.54 -12.88 -35.74
N GLN A 54 7.52 -13.74 -35.66
CA GLN A 54 6.14 -13.39 -35.40
C GLN A 54 5.69 -13.65 -33.96
N MET A 55 6.58 -14.12 -33.07
CA MET A 55 6.24 -14.48 -31.69
C MET A 55 7.30 -14.03 -30.69
N SER A 56 6.85 -13.52 -29.55
CA SER A 56 7.75 -13.16 -28.44
C SER A 56 7.25 -13.62 -27.09
N LEU A 57 8.12 -14.30 -26.35
CA LEU A 57 7.91 -14.71 -24.96
C LEU A 57 8.57 -13.69 -24.03
N LYS A 58 7.81 -13.18 -23.06
CA LYS A 58 8.31 -12.31 -22.00
C LYS A 58 8.07 -12.97 -20.66
N VAL A 59 9.10 -13.00 -19.82
CA VAL A 59 9.03 -13.41 -18.42
C VAL A 59 9.50 -12.24 -17.57
N GLN A 60 8.74 -11.85 -16.57
CA GLN A 60 9.08 -10.78 -15.65
C GLN A 60 8.89 -11.24 -14.22
N TRP A 61 9.85 -10.91 -13.36
CA TRP A 61 9.77 -11.07 -11.92
C TRP A 61 9.93 -9.71 -11.25
N ASP A 62 8.98 -9.38 -10.39
CA ASP A 62 8.93 -8.13 -9.65
C ASP A 62 8.99 -8.40 -8.15
N HIS A 63 10.03 -7.90 -7.49
CA HIS A 63 10.15 -7.88 -6.03
C HIS A 63 9.73 -6.50 -5.50
N VAL A 64 8.58 -6.45 -4.83
CA VAL A 64 7.99 -5.23 -4.28
C VAL A 64 8.28 -5.16 -2.79
N ARG A 65 8.96 -4.10 -2.34
CA ARG A 65 9.12 -3.74 -0.94
C ARG A 65 8.10 -2.68 -0.57
N ILE A 66 7.28 -2.98 0.43
CA ILE A 66 6.19 -2.13 0.90
C ILE A 66 6.63 -1.51 2.23
N ASP A 67 6.70 -0.18 2.28
CA ASP A 67 7.00 0.53 3.52
C ASP A 67 5.75 0.59 4.42
N THR A 68 5.93 0.93 5.70
CA THR A 68 4.81 1.12 6.64
C THR A 68 3.79 2.12 6.08
N ASN A 69 2.50 1.77 6.17
CA ASN A 69 1.37 2.52 5.57
C ASN A 69 1.42 2.59 4.03
N GLY A 70 2.19 1.72 3.37
CA GLY A 70 2.38 1.72 1.92
C GLY A 70 1.57 0.70 1.14
N GLY A 71 0.78 -0.14 1.83
CA GLY A 71 0.18 -1.34 1.25
C GLY A 71 -1.04 -1.14 0.36
N ARG A 72 -1.57 0.09 0.14
CA ARG A 72 -2.89 0.31 -0.50
C ARG A 72 -3.11 -0.41 -1.83
N LEU A 73 -2.05 -0.67 -2.59
CA LEU A 73 -2.15 -1.33 -3.90
C LEU A 73 -2.49 -2.83 -3.82
N TRP A 74 -2.56 -3.41 -2.62
CA TRP A 74 -2.79 -4.82 -2.37
C TRP A 74 -4.18 -5.07 -1.76
N SER A 75 -4.85 -6.15 -2.16
CA SER A 75 -6.20 -6.48 -1.69
C SER A 75 -6.29 -6.77 -0.19
N ASN A 76 -5.22 -7.32 0.40
CA ASN A 76 -5.10 -7.63 1.82
C ASN A 76 -4.08 -6.72 2.51
N ALA A 77 -4.05 -5.44 2.14
CA ALA A 77 -3.11 -4.47 2.67
C ALA A 77 -3.21 -4.35 4.21
N THR A 78 -2.07 -4.45 4.88
CA THR A 78 -1.93 -4.06 6.29
C THR A 78 -1.22 -2.70 6.38
N LEU A 79 -1.22 -2.09 7.58
CA LEU A 79 -0.45 -0.88 7.83
C LEU A 79 1.04 -1.17 8.07
N ASP A 80 1.39 -2.43 8.26
CA ASP A 80 2.77 -2.87 8.49
C ASP A 80 3.58 -2.83 7.20
N SER A 81 4.91 -2.85 7.33
CA SER A 81 5.79 -3.06 6.19
C SER A 81 5.75 -4.51 5.74
N GLY A 82 6.12 -4.76 4.49
CA GLY A 82 6.08 -6.09 3.92
C GLY A 82 6.82 -6.21 2.59
N HIS A 83 6.71 -7.38 1.99
CA HIS A 83 7.25 -7.64 0.66
C HIS A 83 6.30 -8.55 -0.12
N ALA A 84 6.33 -8.42 -1.44
CA ALA A 84 5.59 -9.27 -2.35
C ALA A 84 6.44 -9.62 -3.58
N ASN A 85 6.25 -10.81 -4.12
CA ASN A 85 6.89 -11.26 -5.35
C ASN A 85 5.80 -11.52 -6.38
N VAL A 86 5.90 -10.91 -7.55
CA VAL A 86 4.98 -11.12 -8.67
C VAL A 86 5.76 -11.70 -9.83
N MET A 87 5.26 -12.78 -10.41
CA MET A 87 5.81 -13.34 -11.64
C MET A 87 4.78 -13.25 -12.75
N SER A 88 5.18 -12.70 -13.88
CA SER A 88 4.34 -12.50 -15.05
C SER A 88 4.98 -13.20 -16.25
N VAL A 89 4.15 -13.91 -17.01
CA VAL A 89 4.56 -14.52 -18.28
C VAL A 89 3.58 -14.07 -19.34
N ALA A 90 4.10 -13.59 -20.47
CA ALA A 90 3.30 -13.11 -21.58
C ALA A 90 3.84 -13.64 -22.91
N LEU A 91 2.95 -13.90 -23.86
CA LEU A 91 3.27 -14.32 -25.21
C LEU A 91 2.56 -13.37 -26.18
N ASP A 92 3.33 -12.65 -26.99
CA ASP A 92 2.80 -11.73 -28.00
C ASP A 92 2.99 -12.33 -29.41
N PHE A 93 2.04 -12.05 -30.31
CA PHE A 93 2.07 -12.46 -31.72
C PHE A 93 1.82 -11.26 -32.64
N ILE A 94 2.42 -11.27 -33.83
CA ILE A 94 2.12 -10.34 -34.92
C ILE A 94 1.63 -11.11 -36.15
N PHE A 95 0.58 -10.59 -36.80
CA PHE A 95 -0.13 -11.25 -37.90
C PHE A 95 0.07 -10.49 -39.21
#